data_AF-A0A2V0PNY1-F1
#
_entry.id   AF-A0A2V0PNY1-F1
#
_cell.length_a   1.000
_cell.length_b   1.000
_cell.length_c   1.000
_cell.angle_alpha   90.00
_cell.angle_beta   90.00
_cell.angle_gamma   90.00
#
_symmetry.space_group_name_H-M   'P 1'
#
loop_
_entity.id
_entity.type
_entity.pdbx_description
1 polymer ?
#
loop_
_entity_poly.entity_id
_entity_poly.type
_entity_poly.pdbx_seq_one_letter_code
_entity_poly.pdbx_strand_id
1 'polypeptide(L)'
;MRWSAAQRREAEALDIVLYDKPLEPPRGAVPGPDGGSPRLAFKGEKARAAFVRDCKRQVAGSCEQGARAACAVKAVRHCSGPVWLRWLGLGRAGKSWEEQEACEAAQAAACMAEAAPQCAGHAESFCELVAERDRRGVQLAPAEGGGARR
;
A
#
# COMPACT_ATOMS: atom_id res chain seq x y z
N MET A 1 -6.67 -26.58 21.07
CA MET A 1 -6.38 -26.75 22.52
C MET A 1 -7.58 -26.20 23.29
N ARG A 2 -7.82 -26.61 24.54
CA ARG A 2 -8.87 -25.98 25.37
C ARG A 2 -8.21 -25.21 26.50
N TRP A 3 -8.33 -23.89 26.48
CA TRP A 3 -7.89 -23.00 27.55
C TRP A 3 -8.86 -23.05 28.72
N SER A 4 -8.34 -23.07 29.95
CA SER A 4 -9.16 -23.00 31.16
C SER A 4 -9.72 -21.59 31.39
N ALA A 5 -10.76 -21.47 32.21
CA ALA A 5 -11.33 -20.18 32.58
C ALA A 5 -10.32 -19.28 33.32
N ALA A 6 -9.41 -19.87 34.11
CA ALA A 6 -8.34 -19.12 34.77
C ALA A 6 -7.37 -18.52 33.76
N GLN A 7 -6.93 -19.32 32.78
CA GLN A 7 -6.01 -18.88 31.72
C GLN A 7 -6.62 -17.77 30.85
N ARG A 8 -7.93 -17.82 30.55
CA ARG A 8 -8.60 -16.77 29.79
C ARG A 8 -8.63 -15.44 30.54
N ARG A 9 -8.94 -15.47 31.84
CA ARG A 9 -8.96 -14.26 32.68
C ARG A 9 -7.57 -13.63 32.81
N GLU A 10 -6.55 -14.46 32.95
CA GLU A 10 -5.16 -13.99 33.00
C GLU A 10 -4.72 -13.38 31.68
N ALA A 11 -5.05 -14.02 30.55
CA ALA A 11 -4.75 -13.48 29.23
C ALA A 11 -5.48 -12.15 28.95
N GLU A 12 -6.75 -12.03 29.36
CA GLU A 12 -7.52 -10.78 29.27
C GLU A 12 -6.87 -9.66 30.09
N ALA A 13 -6.42 -9.96 31.32
CA ALA A 13 -5.71 -9.00 32.17
C ALA A 13 -4.38 -8.51 31.58
N LEU A 14 -3.77 -9.30 30.69
CA LEU A 14 -2.48 -9.02 30.05
C LEU A 14 -2.62 -8.55 28.59
N ASP A 15 -3.84 -8.35 28.09
CA ASP A 15 -4.13 -8.04 26.67
C ASP A 15 -3.51 -9.07 25.69
N ILE A 16 -3.53 -10.35 26.08
CA ILE A 16 -3.03 -11.47 25.28
C ILE A 16 -4.21 -12.17 24.58
N VAL A 17 -4.11 -12.32 23.27
CA VAL A 17 -5.10 -13.07 22.48
C VAL A 17 -4.81 -14.56 22.53
N LEU A 18 -5.75 -15.35 23.04
CA LEU A 18 -5.70 -16.81 23.02
C LEU A 18 -6.41 -17.38 21.79
N TYR A 19 -5.73 -18.28 21.07
CA TYR A 19 -6.30 -18.98 19.93
C TYR A 19 -6.78 -20.37 20.32
N ASP A 20 -8.07 -20.66 20.14
CA ASP A 20 -8.63 -21.98 20.47
C ASP A 20 -8.16 -23.09 19.51
N LYS A 21 -7.85 -22.70 18.28
CA LYS A 21 -7.29 -23.56 17.23
C LYS A 21 -5.85 -23.13 16.97
N PRO A 22 -4.94 -24.08 16.68
CA PRO A 22 -3.62 -23.73 16.17
C PRO A 22 -3.78 -22.79 14.99
N LEU A 23 -3.07 -21.66 15.02
CA LEU A 23 -2.94 -20.82 13.85
C LEU A 23 -2.19 -21.62 12.79
N GLU A 24 -2.69 -21.63 11.56
CA GLU A 24 -1.84 -22.07 10.46
C GLU A 24 -0.67 -21.09 10.37
N PRO A 25 0.58 -21.57 10.45
CA PRO A 25 1.71 -20.68 10.30
C PRO A 25 1.58 -19.95 8.95
N PRO A 26 1.96 -18.67 8.88
CA PRO A 26 2.03 -17.98 7.60
C PRO A 26 2.85 -18.85 6.66
N ARG A 27 2.33 -19.10 5.45
CA ARG A 27 3.02 -19.97 4.49
C ARG A 27 4.42 -19.41 4.29
N GLY A 28 5.43 -20.23 4.61
CA GLY A 28 6.80 -19.91 4.28
C GLY A 28 6.93 -19.69 2.77
N ALA A 29 7.95 -18.94 2.37
CA ALA A 29 8.32 -18.83 0.97
C ALA A 29 8.43 -20.24 0.37
N VAL A 30 7.59 -20.57 -0.61
CA VAL A 30 7.72 -21.84 -1.33
C VAL A 30 8.88 -21.65 -2.29
N PRO A 31 9.95 -22.47 -2.22
CA PRO A 31 11.05 -22.38 -3.16
C PRO A 31 10.53 -22.49 -4.59
N GLY A 32 11.11 -21.70 -5.50
CA GLY A 32 10.89 -21.92 -6.92
C GLY A 32 11.44 -23.28 -7.36
N PRO A 33 11.05 -23.77 -8.56
CA PRO A 33 11.71 -24.93 -9.14
C PRO A 33 13.23 -24.70 -9.14
N ASP A 34 13.96 -25.75 -8.78
CA ASP A 34 15.43 -25.77 -8.67
C ASP A 34 16.04 -24.79 -7.63
N GLY A 35 15.28 -24.39 -6.61
CA GLY A 35 15.75 -23.44 -5.58
C GLY A 35 15.71 -21.97 -6.05
N GLY A 36 14.94 -21.70 -7.11
CA GLY A 36 14.73 -20.37 -7.66
C GLY A 36 13.88 -19.44 -6.78
N SER A 37 13.48 -18.31 -7.37
CA SER A 37 12.74 -17.26 -6.66
C SER A 37 11.47 -17.78 -5.96
N PRO A 38 11.12 -17.25 -4.77
CA PRO A 38 9.94 -17.68 -4.02
C PRO A 38 8.65 -17.60 -4.84
N ARG A 39 7.81 -18.63 -4.72
CA ARG A 39 6.48 -18.71 -5.34
C ARG A 39 5.40 -18.57 -4.28
N LEU A 40 4.26 -18.00 -4.67
CA LEU A 40 3.05 -17.90 -3.85
C LEU A 40 2.31 -19.25 -3.79
N ALA A 41 2.47 -20.09 -4.82
CA ALA A 41 1.96 -21.46 -4.88
C ALA A 41 0.47 -21.56 -4.53
N PHE A 42 -0.37 -20.91 -5.35
CA PHE A 42 -1.82 -20.96 -5.16
C PHE A 42 -2.35 -22.40 -5.22
N LYS A 43 -3.31 -22.73 -4.34
CA LYS A 43 -3.96 -24.07 -4.29
C LYS A 43 -4.75 -24.42 -5.58
N GLY A 44 -4.99 -23.43 -6.45
CA GLY A 44 -5.72 -23.55 -7.72
C GLY A 44 -6.16 -22.18 -8.24
N GLU A 45 -6.75 -22.14 -9.43
CA GLU A 45 -7.16 -20.89 -10.10
C GLU A 45 -8.16 -20.05 -9.27
N LYS A 46 -9.06 -20.70 -8.51
CA LYS A 46 -9.98 -19.98 -7.61
C LYS A 46 -9.24 -19.22 -6.51
N ALA A 47 -8.19 -19.81 -5.93
CA ALA A 47 -7.38 -19.17 -4.90
C ALA A 47 -6.53 -18.04 -5.50
N ARG A 48 -6.02 -18.22 -6.73
CA ARG A 48 -5.31 -17.18 -7.48
C ARG A 48 -6.22 -15.99 -7.79
N ALA A 49 -7.43 -16.21 -8.30
CA ALA A 49 -8.38 -15.15 -8.59
C ALA A 49 -8.79 -14.36 -7.33
N ALA A 50 -8.97 -15.06 -6.20
CA ALA A 50 -9.21 -14.41 -4.91
C ALA A 50 -8.02 -13.53 -4.48
N PHE A 51 -6.78 -14.04 -4.61
CA PHE A 51 -5.57 -13.26 -4.35
C PHE A 51 -5.50 -12.01 -5.24
N VAL A 52 -5.70 -12.13 -6.54
CA VAL A 52 -5.63 -10.99 -7.48
C VAL A 52 -6.64 -9.92 -7.09
N ARG A 53 -7.89 -10.30 -6.81
CA ARG A 53 -8.92 -9.37 -6.34
C ARG A 53 -8.51 -8.65 -5.05
N ASP A 54 -8.02 -9.40 -4.07
CA ASP A 54 -7.65 -8.85 -2.76
C ASP A 54 -6.40 -7.97 -2.84
N CYS A 55 -5.42 -8.37 -3.66
CA CYS A 55 -4.25 -7.58 -4.02
C CYS A 55 -4.66 -6.26 -4.68
N LYS A 56 -5.54 -6.28 -5.70
CA LYS A 56 -6.00 -5.06 -6.39
C LYS A 56 -6.62 -4.08 -5.39
N ARG A 57 -7.49 -4.56 -4.50
CA ARG A 57 -8.09 -3.74 -3.44
C ARG A 57 -7.03 -3.14 -2.50
N GLN A 58 -6.09 -3.95 -2.03
CA GLN A 58 -5.10 -3.50 -1.04
C GLN A 58 -4.09 -2.52 -1.64
N VAL A 59 -3.56 -2.82 -2.84
CA VAL A 59 -2.60 -1.97 -3.54
C VAL A 59 -3.23 -0.64 -3.93
N ALA A 60 -4.46 -0.65 -4.47
CA ALA A 60 -5.18 0.59 -4.77
C ALA A 60 -5.44 1.39 -3.49
N GLY A 61 -5.89 0.74 -2.41
CA GLY A 61 -6.14 1.41 -1.13
C GLY A 61 -4.89 2.06 -0.52
N SER A 62 -3.73 1.38 -0.57
CA SER A 62 -2.46 1.95 -0.11
C SER A 62 -1.99 3.11 -0.99
N CYS A 63 -2.14 2.97 -2.32
CA CYS A 63 -1.83 4.04 -3.26
C CYS A 63 -2.70 5.28 -2.99
N GLU A 64 -4.01 5.11 -2.80
CA GLU A 64 -4.92 6.20 -2.48
C GLU A 64 -4.60 6.87 -1.14
N GLN A 65 -4.16 6.12 -0.12
CA GLN A 65 -3.73 6.71 1.14
C GLN A 65 -2.50 7.62 0.95
N GLY A 66 -1.51 7.15 0.18
CA GLY A 66 -0.36 7.97 -0.22
C GLY A 66 -0.77 9.20 -1.05
N ALA A 67 -1.70 9.00 -2.00
CA ALA A 67 -2.24 10.07 -2.82
C ALA A 67 -2.99 11.12 -1.99
N ARG A 68 -3.79 10.74 -0.99
CA ARG A 68 -4.48 11.69 -0.09
C ARG A 68 -3.48 12.62 0.59
N ALA A 69 -2.39 12.07 1.14
CA ALA A 69 -1.34 12.88 1.78
C ALA A 69 -0.65 13.81 0.77
N ALA A 70 -0.28 13.30 -0.41
CA ALA A 70 0.36 14.10 -1.46
C ALA A 70 -0.56 15.21 -1.99
N CYS A 71 -1.84 14.91 -2.21
CA CYS A 71 -2.84 15.85 -2.68
C CYS A 71 -3.11 16.96 -1.65
N ALA A 72 -3.14 16.64 -0.35
CA ALA A 72 -3.24 17.65 0.70
C ALA A 72 -2.05 18.62 0.66
N VAL A 73 -0.81 18.10 0.54
CA VAL A 73 0.39 18.95 0.41
C VAL A 73 0.34 19.81 -0.85
N LYS A 74 -0.09 19.23 -1.99
CA LYS A 74 -0.24 19.97 -3.26
C LYS A 74 -1.30 21.08 -3.14
N ALA A 75 -2.43 20.79 -2.50
CA ALA A 75 -3.51 21.73 -2.26
C ALA A 75 -3.05 22.92 -1.39
N VAL A 76 -2.39 22.65 -0.25
CA VAL A 76 -1.83 23.70 0.62
C VAL A 76 -0.86 24.59 -0.15
N ARG A 77 0.07 24.00 -0.91
CA ARG A 77 1.04 24.77 -1.72
C ARG A 77 0.37 25.63 -2.78
N HIS A 78 -0.71 25.14 -3.38
CA HIS A 78 -1.47 25.89 -4.37
C HIS A 78 -2.23 27.06 -3.73
N CYS A 79 -2.90 26.82 -2.60
CA CYS A 79 -3.81 27.78 -1.98
C CYS A 79 -3.14 28.81 -1.06
N SER A 80 -1.97 28.48 -0.48
CA SER A 80 -1.24 29.34 0.46
C SER A 80 -0.40 30.44 -0.21
N GLY A 81 -0.21 30.37 -1.53
CA GLY A 81 0.67 31.25 -2.27
C GLY A 81 2.17 31.07 -1.95
N PRO A 82 3.05 31.83 -2.60
CA PRO A 82 4.50 31.71 -2.40
C PRO A 82 4.95 31.99 -0.96
N VAL A 83 5.79 31.10 -0.42
CA VAL A 83 6.27 31.18 0.98
C VAL A 83 7.06 32.47 1.26
N TRP A 84 7.73 33.04 0.25
CA TRP A 84 8.48 34.31 0.39
C TRP A 84 7.58 35.52 0.66
N LEU A 85 6.31 35.50 0.23
CA LEU A 85 5.37 36.58 0.57
C LEU A 85 5.11 36.63 2.08
N ARG A 86 5.18 35.48 2.75
CA ARG A 86 5.05 35.36 4.20
C ARG A 86 6.23 36.00 4.94
N TRP A 87 7.42 36.00 4.34
CA TRP A 87 8.59 36.72 4.85
C TRP A 87 8.46 38.24 4.73
N LEU A 88 7.72 38.73 3.74
CA LEU A 88 7.45 40.16 3.54
C LEU A 88 6.26 40.68 4.36
N GLY A 89 5.66 39.86 5.23
CA GLY A 89 4.42 40.21 5.96
C GLY A 89 3.18 40.32 5.06
N LEU A 90 3.31 39.97 3.77
CA LEU A 90 2.23 39.95 2.78
C LEU A 90 1.58 38.56 2.67
N GLY A 91 2.15 37.55 3.33
CA GLY A 91 1.60 36.20 3.36
C GLY A 91 0.34 36.19 4.19
N ARG A 92 -0.78 35.88 3.52
CA ARG A 92 -2.18 35.88 4.03
C ARG A 92 -2.92 37.21 3.94
N ALA A 93 -2.32 38.25 3.36
CA ALA A 93 -3.00 39.53 3.19
C ALA A 93 -4.13 39.40 2.14
N GLY A 94 -5.32 38.94 2.56
CA GLY A 94 -6.55 39.05 1.77
C GLY A 94 -7.42 37.80 1.62
N LYS A 95 -7.08 36.65 2.21
CA LYS A 95 -7.98 35.48 2.22
C LYS A 95 -8.41 35.09 3.64
N SER A 96 -9.71 34.87 3.83
CA SER A 96 -10.24 34.30 5.05
C SER A 96 -9.80 32.84 5.20
N TRP A 97 -9.88 32.31 6.43
CA TRP A 97 -9.65 30.89 6.67
C TRP A 97 -10.62 30.00 5.88
N GLU A 98 -11.88 30.44 5.75
CA GLU A 98 -12.91 29.72 5.00
C GLU A 98 -12.59 29.65 3.50
N GLU A 99 -12.11 30.75 2.91
CA GLU A 99 -11.69 30.78 1.49
C GLU A 99 -10.46 29.90 1.24
N GLN A 100 -9.57 29.79 2.23
CA GLN A 100 -8.41 28.92 2.16
C GLN A 100 -8.82 27.46 2.23
N GLU A 101 -9.64 27.08 3.21
CA GLU A 101 -10.15 25.70 3.35
C GLU A 101 -10.96 25.26 2.14
N ALA A 102 -11.81 26.15 1.59
CA ALA A 102 -12.58 25.85 0.38
C ALA A 102 -11.67 25.61 -0.84
N CYS A 103 -10.62 26.42 -0.99
CA CYS A 103 -9.61 26.20 -2.03
C CYS A 103 -8.89 24.87 -1.84
N GLU A 104 -8.43 24.57 -0.63
CA GLU A 104 -7.66 23.36 -0.33
C GLU A 104 -8.51 22.10 -0.54
N ALA A 105 -9.77 22.11 -0.11
CA ALA A 105 -10.71 21.02 -0.32
C ALA A 105 -10.98 20.78 -1.82
N ALA A 106 -11.20 21.83 -2.59
CA ALA A 106 -11.42 21.73 -4.04
C ALA A 106 -10.18 21.18 -4.77
N GLN A 107 -8.98 21.68 -4.43
CA GLN A 107 -7.72 21.23 -5.02
C GLN A 107 -7.38 19.78 -4.64
N ALA A 108 -7.62 19.39 -3.39
CA ALA A 108 -7.43 18.02 -2.93
C ALA A 108 -8.39 17.06 -3.63
N ALA A 109 -9.67 17.45 -3.80
CA ALA A 109 -10.66 16.66 -4.51
C ALA A 109 -10.31 16.47 -6.00
N ALA A 110 -9.89 17.53 -6.69
CA ALA A 110 -9.44 17.47 -8.08
C ALA A 110 -8.21 16.55 -8.24
N CYS A 111 -7.22 16.70 -7.36
CA CYS A 111 -6.04 15.85 -7.34
C CYS A 111 -6.39 14.37 -7.09
N MET A 112 -7.34 14.09 -6.18
CA MET A 112 -7.80 12.71 -5.93
C MET A 112 -8.57 12.12 -7.11
N ALA A 113 -9.36 12.92 -7.83
CA ALA A 113 -10.05 12.48 -9.03
C ALA A 113 -9.07 12.04 -10.14
N GLU A 114 -7.90 12.68 -10.23
CA GLU A 114 -6.82 12.28 -11.13
C GLU A 114 -6.05 11.05 -10.61
N ALA A 115 -5.79 10.98 -9.30
CA ALA A 115 -4.98 9.93 -8.70
C ALA A 115 -5.70 8.58 -8.60
N ALA A 116 -7.02 8.56 -8.33
CA ALA A 116 -7.80 7.33 -8.16
C ALA A 116 -7.70 6.36 -9.36
N PRO A 117 -7.92 6.77 -10.63
CA PRO A 117 -7.77 5.87 -11.77
C PRO A 117 -6.32 5.41 -11.97
N GLN A 118 -5.32 6.24 -11.62
CA GLN A 118 -3.91 5.84 -11.67
C GLN A 118 -3.59 4.77 -10.63
N CYS A 119 -4.12 4.90 -9.41
CA CYS A 119 -4.00 3.88 -8.37
C CYS A 119 -4.68 2.57 -8.76
N ALA A 120 -5.86 2.63 -9.38
CA ALA A 120 -6.54 1.45 -9.92
C ALA A 120 -5.72 0.76 -11.02
N GLY A 121 -5.21 1.53 -11.99
CA GLY A 121 -4.38 1.00 -13.07
C GLY A 121 -3.05 0.42 -12.57
N HIS A 122 -2.40 1.07 -11.59
CA HIS A 122 -1.21 0.54 -10.95
C HIS A 122 -1.49 -0.79 -10.23
N ALA A 123 -2.57 -0.85 -9.45
CA ALA A 123 -2.97 -2.05 -8.75
C ALA A 123 -3.29 -3.20 -9.72
N GLU A 124 -3.95 -2.91 -10.84
CA GLU A 124 -4.21 -3.90 -11.88
C GLU A 124 -2.91 -4.46 -12.47
N SER A 125 -2.03 -3.58 -12.97
CA SER A 125 -0.76 -3.97 -13.58
C SER A 125 0.11 -4.76 -12.60
N PHE A 126 0.27 -4.26 -11.38
CA PHE A 126 1.11 -4.88 -10.36
C PHE A 126 0.60 -6.27 -9.96
N CYS A 127 -0.69 -6.39 -9.66
CA CYS A 127 -1.25 -7.65 -9.16
C CYS A 127 -1.32 -8.74 -10.23
N GLU A 128 -1.59 -8.39 -11.49
CA GLU A 128 -1.51 -9.35 -12.60
C GLU A 128 -0.05 -9.79 -12.81
N LEU A 129 0.92 -8.86 -12.79
CA LEU A 129 2.34 -9.19 -12.91
C LEU A 129 2.79 -10.16 -11.82
N VAL A 130 2.39 -9.93 -10.57
CA VAL A 130 2.72 -10.83 -9.44
C VAL A 130 2.11 -12.22 -9.67
N ALA A 131 0.84 -12.29 -10.06
CA ALA A 131 0.16 -13.56 -10.30
C ALA A 131 0.71 -14.33 -11.53
N GLU A 132 1.20 -13.61 -12.54
CA GLU A 132 1.89 -14.21 -13.68
C GLU A 132 3.29 -14.72 -13.31
N ARG A 133 4.06 -13.97 -12.53
CA ARG A 133 5.38 -14.40 -12.06
C ARG A 133 5.28 -15.70 -11.27
N ASP A 134 4.27 -15.82 -10.42
CA ASP A 134 4.00 -17.07 -9.70
C ASP A 134 3.74 -18.24 -10.67
N ARG A 135 2.89 -18.04 -11.69
CA ARG A 135 2.55 -19.06 -12.69
C ARG A 135 3.77 -19.49 -13.52
N ARG A 136 4.60 -18.55 -13.98
CA ARG A 136 5.75 -18.84 -14.86
C ARG A 136 6.95 -19.45 -14.12
N GLY A 137 7.11 -19.22 -12.82
CA GLY A 137 8.17 -19.85 -12.03
C GLY A 137 9.58 -19.42 -12.38
N VAL A 138 9.70 -18.20 -12.91
CA VAL A 138 10.93 -17.75 -13.59
C VAL A 138 12.06 -17.52 -12.59
N GLN A 139 13.18 -18.21 -12.87
CA GLN A 139 14.52 -17.87 -12.41
C GLN A 139 14.86 -16.45 -12.85
N LEU A 140 15.23 -15.59 -11.90
CA LEU A 140 15.79 -14.28 -12.23
C LEU A 140 17.06 -14.52 -13.06
N ALA A 141 17.16 -13.88 -14.22
CA ALA A 141 18.42 -13.81 -14.94
C ALA A 141 19.50 -13.25 -13.98
N PRO A 142 20.74 -13.78 -14.00
CA PRO A 142 21.80 -13.22 -13.20
C PRO A 142 21.95 -11.74 -13.55
N ALA A 143 21.97 -10.89 -12.53
CA ALA A 143 22.25 -9.47 -12.67
C ALA A 143 23.50 -9.34 -13.53
N GLU A 144 23.40 -8.60 -14.64
CA GLU A 144 24.51 -8.40 -15.56
C GLU A 144 25.74 -7.98 -14.77
N GLY A 145 26.74 -8.85 -14.77
CA GLY A 145 28.03 -8.60 -14.14
C GLY A 145 28.60 -7.33 -14.74
N GLY A 146 28.73 -6.31 -13.91
CA GLY A 146 29.44 -5.09 -14.26
C GLY A 146 30.81 -5.45 -14.81
N GLY A 147 30.98 -5.27 -16.12
CA GLY A 147 32.23 -5.47 -16.81
C GLY A 147 33.31 -4.62 -16.16
N ALA A 148 34.30 -5.29 -15.57
CA ALA A 148 35.55 -4.68 -15.17
C ALA A 148 36.21 -4.09 -16.43
N ARG A 149 36.25 -2.76 -16.51
CA ARG A 149 37.16 -2.05 -17.42
C ARG A 149 38.58 -2.37 -16.96
N ARG A 150 39.37 -2.97 -17.86
CA ARG A 150 40.83 -2.91 -17.81
C ARG A 150 41.29 -1.68 -18.57
#